data_AF-A0A925D7E2-F1
#
_entry.id   AF-A0A925D7E2-F1
#
_cell.length_a   1.000
_cell.length_b   1.000
_cell.length_c   1.000
_cell.angle_alpha   90.00
_cell.angle_beta   90.00
_cell.angle_gamma   90.00
#
_symmetry.space_group_name_H-M   'P 1'
#
loop_
_entity.id
_entity.type
_entity.pdbx_description
1 polymer ?
#
loop_
_entity_poly.entity_id
_entity_poly.type
_entity_poly.pdbx_seq_one_letter_code
_entity_poly.pdbx_strand_id
1 'polypeptide(L)'
;MPKLLRQISLLLLLALVPAGAAGLFHPRRPAWQSDEIVAGTAESWGEKVIWVDARPPAEFESGHIPGALSLNEEAWDASLPPLLDAWAPEKIVVVYCSTLSCQASHEVAHRLRDEVGLKEVRVLQGGWEAWRRLHP
;
A
#
# COMPACT_ATOMS: atom_id res chain seq x y z
N MET A 1 -36.90 19.21 31.81
CA MET A 1 -36.33 19.44 30.46
C MET A 1 -34.91 20.02 30.46
N PRO A 2 -34.57 21.14 31.14
CA PRO A 2 -33.22 21.74 31.02
C PRO A 2 -32.09 20.88 31.63
N LYS A 3 -32.39 20.07 32.65
CA LYS A 3 -31.43 19.12 33.23
C LYS A 3 -31.06 17.99 32.25
N LEU A 4 -32.02 17.53 31.44
CA LEU A 4 -31.81 16.47 30.46
C LEU A 4 -30.98 16.97 29.28
N LEU A 5 -31.27 18.18 28.76
CA LEU A 5 -30.45 18.82 27.73
C LEU A 5 -29.01 19.01 28.21
N ARG A 6 -28.81 19.48 29.45
CA ARG A 6 -27.47 19.66 30.02
C ARG A 6 -26.70 18.34 30.15
N GLN A 7 -27.37 17.25 30.54
CA GLN A 7 -26.77 15.92 30.60
C GLN A 7 -26.39 15.39 29.21
N ILE A 8 -27.26 15.56 28.21
CA ILE A 8 -26.99 15.16 26.83
C ILE A 8 -25.81 15.96 26.26
N SER A 9 -25.78 17.28 26.44
CA SER A 9 -24.65 18.11 26.01
C SER A 9 -23.35 17.69 26.69
N LEU A 10 -23.39 17.36 27.99
CA LEU A 10 -22.22 16.90 28.71
C LEU A 10 -21.71 15.56 28.16
N LEU A 11 -22.61 14.61 27.88
CA LEU A 11 -22.26 13.31 27.31
C LEU A 11 -21.71 13.43 25.88
N LEU A 12 -22.30 14.30 25.06
CA LEU A 12 -21.81 14.59 23.71
C LEU A 12 -20.42 15.22 23.74
N LEU A 13 -20.17 16.19 24.62
CA LEU A 13 -18.84 16.77 24.81
C LEU A 13 -17.84 15.71 25.30
N LEU A 14 -18.24 14.86 26.26
CA LEU A 14 -17.40 13.80 26.78
C LEU A 14 -17.03 12.75 25.73
N ALA A 15 -17.88 12.53 24.72
CA ALA A 15 -17.61 11.61 23.61
C ALA A 15 -16.81 12.28 22.47
N LEU A 16 -17.16 13.52 22.11
CA LEU A 16 -16.59 14.22 20.96
C LEU A 16 -15.18 14.76 21.22
N VAL A 17 -14.88 15.21 22.44
CA VAL A 17 -13.58 15.80 22.76
C VAL A 17 -12.45 14.75 22.71
N PRO A 18 -12.56 13.56 23.32
CA PRO A 18 -11.54 12.52 23.20
C PRO A 18 -11.41 12.00 21.76
N ALA A 19 -12.53 11.85 21.03
CA ALA A 19 -12.51 11.43 19.64
C ALA A 19 -11.83 12.45 18.72
N GLY A 20 -12.11 13.74 18.92
CA GLY A 20 -11.45 14.83 18.20
C GLY A 20 -9.97 14.96 18.56
N ALA A 21 -9.62 14.81 19.83
CA ALA A 21 -8.23 14.83 20.29
C ALA A 21 -7.44 13.63 19.74
N ALA A 22 -8.00 12.42 19.77
CA ALA A 22 -7.41 11.25 19.13
C ALA A 22 -7.29 11.48 17.62
N GLY A 23 -8.36 11.91 16.96
CA GLY A 23 -8.32 12.21 15.52
C GLY A 23 -7.25 13.24 15.15
N LEU A 24 -6.98 14.23 16.00
CA LEU A 24 -6.01 15.29 15.73
C LEU A 24 -4.56 14.90 16.06
N PHE A 25 -4.33 14.21 17.18
CA PHE A 25 -3.01 13.97 17.75
C PHE A 25 -2.54 12.51 17.68
N HIS A 26 -3.31 11.58 17.11
CA HIS A 26 -2.87 10.19 17.01
C HIS A 26 -1.70 10.07 16.02
N PRO A 27 -0.52 9.57 16.45
CA PRO A 27 0.69 9.49 15.62
C PRO A 27 0.57 8.48 14.47
N ARG A 28 -0.46 7.64 14.48
CA ARG A 28 -0.81 6.70 13.41
C ARG A 28 -2.23 6.97 12.92
N ARG A 29 -2.45 8.08 12.22
CA ARG A 29 -3.70 8.22 11.47
C ARG A 29 -3.63 7.27 10.28
N PRO A 30 -4.61 6.37 10.08
CA PRO A 30 -4.65 5.58 8.87
C PRO A 30 -4.77 6.52 7.67
N ALA A 31 -4.08 6.20 6.57
CA ALA A 31 -4.35 6.85 5.31
C ALA A 31 -5.82 6.57 4.94
N TRP A 32 -6.64 7.62 4.86
CA TRP A 32 -8.05 7.50 4.48
C TRP A 32 -8.21 7.13 2.99
N GLN A 33 -7.11 7.16 2.23
CA GLN A 33 -7.02 6.63 0.87
C GLN A 33 -6.45 5.22 0.91
N SER A 34 -7.11 4.30 0.22
CA SER A 34 -6.56 2.98 -0.04
C SER A 34 -5.31 3.10 -0.89
N ASP A 35 -4.27 2.38 -0.49
CA ASP A 35 -3.06 2.23 -1.29
C ASP A 35 -3.28 1.36 -2.53
N GLU A 36 -4.44 0.68 -2.62
CA GLU A 36 -4.80 -0.16 -3.74
C GLU A 36 -5.16 0.65 -5.00
N ILE A 37 -4.68 0.17 -6.14
CA ILE A 37 -4.98 0.71 -7.47
C ILE A 37 -5.26 -0.42 -8.46
N VAL A 38 -6.08 -0.15 -9.46
CA VAL A 38 -6.29 -1.06 -10.58
C VAL A 38 -5.15 -0.93 -11.60
N ALA A 39 -4.88 -2.02 -12.34
CA ALA A 39 -3.80 -2.09 -13.34
C ALA A 39 -3.81 -0.91 -14.32
N GLY A 40 -4.96 -0.59 -14.93
CA GLY A 40 -5.05 0.50 -15.90
C GLY A 40 -4.64 1.87 -15.36
N THR A 41 -4.82 2.13 -14.05
CA THR A 41 -4.35 3.36 -13.42
C THR A 41 -2.83 3.38 -13.34
N ALA A 42 -2.21 2.27 -12.91
CA ALA A 42 -0.76 2.16 -12.86
C ALA A 42 -0.15 2.31 -14.26
N GLU A 43 -0.72 1.65 -15.26
CA GLU A 43 -0.26 1.72 -16.65
C GLU A 43 -0.33 3.15 -17.22
N SER A 44 -1.34 3.93 -16.83
CA SER A 44 -1.46 5.33 -17.27
C SER A 44 -0.31 6.21 -16.81
N TRP A 45 0.45 5.80 -15.79
CA TRP A 45 1.65 6.50 -15.31
C TRP A 45 2.92 6.16 -16.11
N GLY A 46 2.88 5.11 -16.94
CA GLY A 46 3.95 4.71 -17.86
C GLY A 46 5.29 4.47 -17.16
N GLU A 47 6.36 5.07 -17.69
CA GLU A 47 7.74 4.91 -17.18
C GLU A 47 7.95 5.40 -15.75
N LYS A 48 6.97 6.10 -15.15
CA LYS A 48 7.04 6.48 -13.73
C LYS A 48 6.82 5.29 -12.80
N VAL A 49 6.26 4.18 -13.29
CA VAL A 49 5.99 3.00 -12.49
C VAL A 49 7.21 2.11 -12.40
N ILE A 50 7.51 1.68 -11.17
CA ILE A 50 8.38 0.53 -10.91
C ILE A 50 7.48 -0.59 -10.40
N TRP A 51 7.36 -1.66 -11.18
CA TRP A 51 6.61 -2.84 -10.79
C TRP A 51 7.44 -3.70 -9.84
N VAL A 52 6.83 -4.11 -8.73
CA VAL A 52 7.46 -4.96 -7.73
C VAL A 52 6.61 -6.19 -7.49
N ASP A 53 7.19 -7.36 -7.73
CA ASP A 53 6.56 -8.65 -7.46
C ASP A 53 6.93 -9.13 -6.07
N ALA A 54 5.92 -9.26 -5.19
CA ALA A 54 6.08 -9.72 -3.82
C ALA A 54 5.98 -11.25 -3.68
N ARG A 55 5.75 -11.98 -4.78
CA ARG A 55 5.59 -13.43 -4.77
C ARG A 55 6.93 -14.15 -4.57
N PRO A 56 6.90 -15.45 -4.24
CA PRO A 56 8.11 -16.27 -4.21
C PRO A 56 8.87 -16.23 -5.55
N PRO A 57 10.22 -16.37 -5.55
CA PRO A 57 11.01 -16.27 -6.78
C PRO A 57 10.61 -17.27 -7.87
N ALA A 58 10.19 -18.47 -7.48
CA ALA A 58 9.69 -19.47 -8.43
C ALA A 58 8.44 -19.00 -9.19
N GLU A 59 7.53 -18.26 -8.54
CA GLU A 59 6.36 -17.68 -9.19
C GLU A 59 6.75 -16.52 -10.12
N PHE A 60 7.68 -15.66 -9.67
CA PHE A 60 8.24 -14.60 -10.50
C PHE A 60 8.88 -15.17 -11.77
N GLU A 61 9.76 -16.16 -11.64
CA GLU A 61 10.43 -16.82 -12.76
C GLU A 61 9.46 -17.49 -13.74
N SER A 62 8.35 -18.05 -13.24
CA SER A 62 7.32 -18.66 -14.09
C SER A 62 6.55 -17.66 -14.96
N GLY A 63 6.59 -16.38 -14.59
CA GLY A 63 5.94 -15.29 -15.29
C GLY A 63 5.57 -14.16 -14.33
N HIS A 64 5.85 -12.92 -14.76
CA HIS A 64 5.67 -11.70 -13.98
C HIS A 64 5.30 -10.54 -14.90
N ILE A 65 4.88 -9.41 -14.31
CA ILE A 65 4.65 -8.17 -15.06
C ILE A 65 5.96 -7.75 -15.74
N PRO A 66 5.98 -7.46 -17.05
CA PRO A 66 7.22 -7.13 -17.76
C PRO A 66 8.00 -5.99 -17.09
N GLY A 67 9.29 -6.22 -16.85
CA GLY A 67 10.18 -5.25 -16.20
C GLY A 67 10.00 -5.13 -14.68
N ALA A 68 9.19 -6.00 -14.05
CA ALA A 68 9.05 -6.03 -12.61
C ALA A 68 10.34 -6.50 -11.92
N LEU A 69 10.57 -5.98 -10.72
CA LEU A 69 11.63 -6.42 -9.81
C LEU A 69 11.04 -7.38 -8.78
N SER A 70 11.74 -8.48 -8.50
CA SER A 70 11.35 -9.40 -7.43
C SER A 70 11.79 -8.83 -6.08
N LEU A 71 10.85 -8.63 -5.16
CA LEU A 71 11.12 -8.23 -3.77
C LEU A 71 10.13 -8.95 -2.86
N ASN A 72 10.59 -10.04 -2.25
CA ASN A 72 9.81 -10.78 -1.27
C ASN A 72 10.28 -10.46 0.17
N GLU A 73 9.48 -10.85 1.15
CA GLU A 73 9.83 -10.64 2.55
C GLU A 73 10.97 -11.55 3.02
N GLU A 74 10.99 -12.79 2.55
CA GLU A 74 11.93 -13.83 2.99
C GLU A 74 13.39 -13.49 2.67
N ALA A 75 13.65 -12.79 1.56
CA ALA A 75 14.97 -12.39 1.10
C ALA A 75 15.08 -10.87 0.92
N TRP A 76 14.44 -10.12 1.82
CA TRP A 76 14.34 -8.66 1.77
C TRP A 76 15.69 -7.96 1.55
N ASP A 77 16.68 -8.23 2.40
CA ASP A 77 17.98 -7.53 2.35
C ASP A 77 18.74 -7.78 1.05
N ALA A 78 18.56 -8.95 0.45
CA ALA A 78 19.19 -9.31 -0.82
C ALA A 78 18.44 -8.74 -2.03
N SER A 79 17.12 -8.58 -1.91
CA SER A 79 16.23 -8.21 -3.03
C SER A 79 15.93 -6.72 -3.10
N LEU A 80 16.18 -5.99 -2.02
CA LEU A 80 15.95 -4.54 -1.93
C LEU A 80 16.91 -3.69 -2.79
N PRO A 81 18.24 -3.98 -2.87
CA PRO A 81 19.18 -3.09 -3.58
C PRO A 81 18.81 -2.82 -5.05
N PRO A 82 18.39 -3.80 -5.87
CA PRO A 82 17.96 -3.54 -7.25
C PRO A 82 16.79 -2.55 -7.35
N LEU A 83 15.85 -2.57 -6.39
CA LEU A 83 14.77 -1.60 -6.35
C LEU A 83 15.28 -0.19 -6.04
N LEU A 84 16.20 -0.08 -5.08
CA LEU A 84 16.79 1.22 -4.72
C LEU A 84 17.63 1.82 -5.84
N ASP A 85 18.36 0.99 -6.60
CA ASP A 85 19.14 1.42 -7.75
C ASP A 85 18.25 1.93 -8.89
N ALA A 86 17.06 1.36 -9.06
CA ALA A 86 16.07 1.78 -10.06
C ALA A 86 15.19 2.96 -9.59
N TRP A 87 15.14 3.23 -8.30
CA TRP A 87 14.21 4.19 -7.70
C TRP A 87 14.72 5.63 -7.73
N ALA A 88 13.79 6.55 -7.94
CA ALA A 88 13.98 7.99 -7.81
C ALA A 88 12.71 8.63 -7.22
N PRO A 89 12.78 9.82 -6.60
CA PRO A 89 11.65 10.45 -5.91
C PRO A 89 10.37 10.66 -6.75
N GLU A 90 10.50 10.75 -8.07
CA GLU A 90 9.41 10.89 -9.03
C GLU A 90 8.76 9.55 -9.45
N LYS A 91 9.36 8.42 -9.06
CA LYS A 91 8.88 7.08 -9.36
C LYS A 91 7.82 6.63 -8.36
N ILE A 92 6.83 5.90 -8.86
CA ILE A 92 5.77 5.29 -8.08
C ILE A 92 6.03 3.79 -8.06
N VAL A 93 6.22 3.22 -6.87
CA VAL A 93 6.40 1.78 -6.72
C VAL A 93 5.04 1.12 -6.62
N VAL A 94 4.75 0.15 -7.49
CA VAL A 94 3.51 -0.61 -7.48
C VAL A 94 3.82 -2.06 -7.17
N VAL A 95 3.45 -2.49 -5.96
CA VAL A 95 3.69 -3.82 -5.44
C VAL A 95 2.49 -4.72 -5.74
N TYR A 96 2.72 -5.94 -6.17
CA TYR A 96 1.65 -6.92 -6.41
C TYR A 96 2.00 -8.30 -5.86
N CYS A 97 0.97 -9.06 -5.50
CA CYS A 97 1.06 -10.48 -5.16
C CYS A 97 0.21 -11.29 -6.16
N SER A 98 -0.07 -12.57 -5.90
CA SER A 98 -0.80 -13.46 -6.81
C SER A 98 -2.27 -13.06 -6.97
N THR A 99 -2.98 -12.79 -5.87
CA THR A 99 -4.45 -12.59 -5.86
C THR A 99 -4.88 -11.41 -5.01
N LEU A 100 -6.18 -11.07 -5.06
CA LEU A 100 -6.80 -10.02 -4.23
C LEU A 100 -6.70 -10.29 -2.73
N SER A 101 -6.72 -11.57 -2.31
CA SER A 101 -6.67 -11.94 -0.89
C SER A 101 -5.26 -12.11 -0.35
N CYS A 102 -4.23 -11.97 -1.18
CA CYS A 102 -2.85 -12.12 -0.76
C CYS A 102 -2.36 -10.87 -0.01
N GLN A 103 -1.71 -11.08 1.14
CA GLN A 103 -1.19 -9.99 1.97
C GLN A 103 0.26 -9.61 1.70
N ALA A 104 1.04 -10.45 1.01
CA ALA A 104 2.48 -10.20 0.79
C ALA A 104 2.77 -8.84 0.14
N SER A 105 1.91 -8.38 -0.79
CA SER A 105 2.07 -7.06 -1.40
C SER A 105 1.82 -5.91 -0.44
N HIS A 106 0.92 -6.08 0.54
CA HIS A 106 0.68 -5.08 1.57
C HIS A 106 1.83 -5.04 2.58
N GLU A 107 2.39 -6.19 2.94
CA GLU A 107 3.52 -6.28 3.88
C GLU A 107 4.78 -5.65 3.26
N VAL A 108 5.13 -6.03 2.02
CA VAL A 108 6.23 -5.40 1.26
C VAL A 108 5.99 -3.89 1.10
N ALA A 109 4.79 -3.46 0.73
CA ALA A 109 4.48 -2.04 0.59
C ALA A 109 4.62 -1.26 1.91
N HIS A 110 4.20 -1.86 3.02
CA HIS A 110 4.36 -1.29 4.35
C HIS A 110 5.84 -1.10 4.70
N ARG A 111 6.66 -2.13 4.50
CA ARG A 111 8.10 -2.06 4.79
C ARG A 111 8.82 -1.03 3.93
N LEU A 112 8.47 -0.92 2.64
CA LEU A 112 9.00 0.13 1.77
C LEU A 112 8.67 1.54 2.28
N ARG A 113 7.48 1.75 2.85
CA ARG A 113 7.11 3.06 3.41
C ARG A 113 7.76 3.32 4.76
N ASP A 114 7.72 2.36 5.67
CA ASP A 114 8.05 2.57 7.07
C ASP A 114 9.54 2.37 7.37
N GLU A 115 10.18 1.37 6.75
CA GLU A 115 11.60 1.07 6.98
C GLU A 115 12.51 1.83 6.00
N VAL A 116 12.10 1.94 4.74
CA VAL A 116 12.91 2.56 3.68
C VAL A 116 12.55 4.02 3.45
N GLY A 117 11.31 4.43 3.76
CA GLY A 117 10.87 5.82 3.65
C GLY A 117 10.36 6.22 2.27
N LEU A 118 10.01 5.26 1.41
CA LEU A 118 9.42 5.56 0.09
C LEU A 118 8.00 6.07 0.29
N LYS A 119 7.68 7.25 -0.28
CA LYS A 119 6.38 7.89 -0.11
C LYS A 119 5.32 7.36 -1.08
N GLU A 120 5.68 7.25 -2.35
CA GLU A 120 4.77 6.85 -3.42
C GLU A 120 4.86 5.33 -3.66
N VAL A 121 4.29 4.56 -2.73
CA VAL A 121 4.12 3.12 -2.86
C VAL A 121 2.64 2.80 -2.96
N ARG A 122 2.24 1.91 -3.87
CA ARG A 122 0.86 1.48 -4.12
C ARG A 122 0.79 -0.04 -4.23
N VAL A 123 -0.39 -0.60 -4.04
CA VAL A 123 -0.65 -2.04 -4.17
C VAL A 123 -1.54 -2.28 -5.39
N LEU A 124 -1.17 -3.25 -6.24
CA LEU A 124 -2.01 -3.63 -7.37
C LEU A 124 -3.20 -4.47 -6.88
N GLN A 125 -4.40 -3.92 -7.02
CA GLN A 125 -5.64 -4.59 -6.68
C GLN A 125 -5.82 -5.86 -7.53
N GLY A 126 -6.01 -6.99 -6.86
CA GLY A 126 -6.20 -8.28 -7.51
C GLY A 126 -4.93 -8.94 -8.04
N GLY A 127 -3.76 -8.31 -7.88
CA GLY A 127 -2.46 -8.91 -8.11
C GLY A 127 -2.18 -9.36 -9.55
N TRP A 128 -1.31 -10.35 -9.68
CA TRP A 128 -0.89 -10.97 -10.93
C TRP A 128 -2.05 -11.53 -11.74
N GLU A 129 -3.05 -12.13 -11.09
CA GLU A 129 -4.24 -12.62 -11.80
C GLU A 129 -5.04 -11.50 -12.47
N ALA A 130 -5.19 -10.35 -11.80
CA ALA A 130 -5.85 -9.20 -12.39
C ALA A 130 -5.08 -8.65 -13.59
N TRP A 131 -3.75 -8.60 -13.49
CA TRP A 131 -2.88 -8.24 -14.61
C TRP A 131 -3.06 -9.16 -15.81
N ARG A 132 -2.98 -10.47 -15.60
CA ARG A 132 -3.13 -11.49 -16.66
C ARG A 132 -4.47 -11.47 -17.34
N ARG A 133 -5.56 -11.12 -16.63
CA ARG A 133 -6.88 -10.99 -17.26
C ARG A 133 -6.94 -9.85 -18.27
N LEU A 134 -6.14 -8.80 -18.08
CA LEU A 134 -6.04 -7.67 -18.99
C LEU A 134 -4.99 -7.90 -20.10
N HIS A 135 -4.04 -8.80 -19.86
CA HIS A 135 -2.92 -9.14 -20.76
C HIS A 135 -2.84 -10.65 -21.01
N PRO A 136 -3.73 -11.21 -21.85
CA PRO A 136 -3.78 -12.63 -22.14
C PRO A 136 -2.61 -13.14 -23.01
#